data_AF-A0A2H0MN83-F1
#
_entry.id   AF-A0A2H0MN83-F1
#
_cell.length_a   1.000
_cell.length_b   1.000
_cell.length_c   1.000
_cell.angle_alpha   90.00
_cell.angle_beta   90.00
_cell.angle_gamma   90.00
#
_symmetry.space_group_name_H-M   'P 1'
#
loop_
_entity.id
_entity.type
_entity.pdbx_description
1 polymer ?
#
loop_
_entity_poly.entity_id
_entity_poly.type
_entity_poly.pdbx_seq_one_letter_code
_entity_poly.pdbx_strand_id
1 'polypeptide(L)'
;MVTAFLTGLYFAILQFCYLILLQINVSSAYLTYMLIVVAWMTGSIAGLWWKKMNPATGVVLGGLSYYAVLLLVVFLPFETLTLGLSALGVMFSGLWAGRFFVVYLPRFGGADRLFFHENNGFLLGIVVFFVGFTIFGKHFLFLAPAVLACLLLIGTAFSTPRTTP
;
A
#
# COMPACT_ATOMS: atom_id res chain seq x y z
N MET A 1 0.23 -11.87 14.04
CA MET A 1 -0.60 -10.74 14.50
C MET A 1 0.04 -9.41 14.13
N VAL A 2 1.27 -9.11 14.61
CA VAL A 2 1.97 -7.84 14.30
C VAL A 2 2.10 -7.56 12.81
N THR A 3 2.50 -8.54 11.99
CA THR A 3 2.61 -8.36 10.53
C THR A 3 1.29 -7.96 9.87
N ALA A 4 0.17 -8.54 10.30
CA ALA A 4 -1.15 -8.21 9.74
C ALA A 4 -1.54 -6.76 10.08
N PHE A 5 -1.30 -6.35 11.32
CA PHE A 5 -1.53 -4.97 11.76
C PHE A 5 -0.66 -3.98 11.00
N LEU A 6 0.65 -4.24 10.87
CA LEU A 6 1.55 -3.39 10.10
C LEU A 6 1.16 -3.34 8.62
N THR A 7 0.65 -4.44 8.06
CA THR A 7 0.19 -4.49 6.67
C THR A 7 -1.01 -3.56 6.47
N GLY A 8 -2.00 -3.59 7.36
CA GLY A 8 -3.13 -2.67 7.28
C GLY A 8 -2.69 -1.22 7.43
N LEU A 9 -1.77 -0.94 8.36
CA LEU A 9 -1.18 0.39 8.55
C LEU A 9 -0.49 0.89 7.27
N TYR A 10 0.30 0.03 6.62
CA TYR A 10 0.97 0.30 5.36
C TYR A 10 -0.01 0.56 4.21
N PHE A 11 -1.07 -0.23 4.10
CA PHE A 11 -2.11 -0.03 3.07
C PHE A 11 -2.83 1.29 3.23
N ALA A 12 -3.25 1.63 4.45
CA ALA A 12 -3.87 2.92 4.72
C ALA A 12 -2.94 4.06 4.34
N ILE A 13 -1.70 4.09 4.84
CA ILE A 13 -0.76 5.17 4.51
C ILE A 13 -0.55 5.27 3.00
N LEU A 14 -0.32 4.16 2.30
CA LEU A 14 -0.13 4.21 0.84
C LEU A 14 -1.35 4.76 0.10
N GLN A 15 -2.55 4.26 0.39
CA GLN A 15 -3.78 4.70 -0.29
C GLN A 15 -4.03 6.19 -0.08
N PHE A 16 -3.89 6.68 1.15
CA PHE A 16 -4.09 8.09 1.45
C PHE A 16 -2.95 8.98 0.95
N CYS A 17 -1.71 8.50 0.95
CA CYS A 17 -0.59 9.17 0.29
C CYS A 17 -0.84 9.31 -1.21
N TYR A 18 -1.30 8.27 -1.89
CA TYR A 18 -1.71 8.35 -3.30
C TYR A 18 -2.85 9.36 -3.50
N LEU A 19 -3.87 9.32 -2.66
CA LEU A 19 -5.03 10.20 -2.73
C LEU A 19 -4.62 11.67 -2.68
N ILE A 20 -3.89 12.05 -1.63
CA ILE A 20 -3.45 13.44 -1.46
C ILE A 20 -2.44 13.84 -2.54
N LEU A 21 -1.50 12.96 -2.89
CA LEU A 21 -0.50 13.24 -3.91
C LEU A 21 -1.13 13.55 -5.27
N LEU A 22 -2.08 12.72 -5.72
CA LEU A 22 -2.75 12.89 -7.00
C LEU A 22 -3.77 14.03 -6.97
N GLN A 23 -4.44 14.26 -5.84
CA GLN A 23 -5.36 15.38 -5.69
C GLN A 23 -4.64 16.74 -5.73
N ILE A 24 -3.41 16.83 -5.21
CA ILE A 24 -2.62 18.06 -5.27
C ILE A 24 -2.11 18.35 -6.70
N ASN A 25 -1.77 17.31 -7.47
CA ASN A 25 -0.99 17.47 -8.71
C ASN A 25 -1.70 17.11 -10.02
N VAL A 26 -2.91 16.54 -9.98
CA VAL A 26 -3.52 15.96 -11.19
C VAL A 26 -5.01 16.28 -11.34
N SER A 27 -5.85 15.87 -10.39
CA SER A 27 -7.31 15.83 -10.63
C SER A 27 -8.18 16.14 -9.42
N SER A 28 -9.49 16.22 -9.64
CA SER A 28 -10.49 16.44 -8.60
C SER A 28 -10.57 15.26 -7.61
N ALA A 29 -11.07 15.54 -6.41
CA ALA A 29 -11.15 14.55 -5.33
C ALA A 29 -11.91 13.28 -5.73
N TYR A 30 -13.05 13.44 -6.42
CA TYR A 30 -13.90 12.31 -6.81
C TYR A 30 -13.22 11.39 -7.83
N LEU A 31 -12.62 11.95 -8.88
CA LEU A 31 -12.00 11.16 -9.94
C LEU A 31 -10.77 10.42 -9.39
N THR A 32 -9.92 11.13 -8.63
CA THR A 32 -8.75 10.54 -7.97
C THR A 32 -9.15 9.38 -7.06
N TYR A 33 -10.17 9.56 -6.23
CA TYR A 33 -10.65 8.51 -5.34
C TYR A 33 -11.12 7.27 -6.11
N MET A 34 -11.97 7.46 -7.13
CA MET A 34 -12.46 6.35 -7.96
C MET A 34 -11.34 5.59 -8.65
N LEU A 35 -10.37 6.32 -9.21
CA LEU A 35 -9.20 5.73 -9.86
C LEU A 35 -8.39 4.89 -8.87
N ILE A 36 -8.11 5.43 -7.68
CA ILE A 36 -7.32 4.73 -6.67
C ILE A 36 -8.04 3.45 -6.24
N VAL A 37 -9.33 3.54 -5.91
CA VAL A 37 -10.11 2.38 -5.46
C VAL A 37 -10.16 1.31 -6.54
N VAL A 38 -10.51 1.66 -7.78
CA VAL A 38 -10.63 0.69 -8.88
C VAL A 38 -9.28 0.07 -9.23
N ALA A 39 -8.22 0.88 -9.32
CA ALA A 39 -6.88 0.39 -9.61
C ALA A 39 -6.38 -0.54 -8.49
N TRP A 40 -6.56 -0.14 -7.22
CA TRP A 40 -6.15 -0.93 -6.07
C TRP A 40 -6.91 -2.26 -6.00
N MET A 41 -8.23 -2.25 -6.24
CA MET A 41 -9.04 -3.46 -6.27
C MET A 41 -8.61 -4.40 -7.41
N THR A 42 -8.38 -3.85 -8.60
CA THR A 42 -7.84 -4.62 -9.74
C THR A 42 -6.51 -5.28 -9.38
N GLY A 43 -5.61 -4.50 -8.76
CA GLY A 43 -4.34 -5.01 -8.24
C GLY A 43 -4.53 -6.11 -7.20
N SER A 44 -5.43 -5.90 -6.24
CA SER A 44 -5.71 -6.86 -5.18
C SER A 44 -6.24 -8.19 -5.75
N ILE A 45 -7.16 -8.14 -6.71
CA ILE A 45 -7.66 -9.32 -7.40
C ILE A 45 -6.51 -10.05 -8.13
N ALA A 46 -5.69 -9.33 -8.89
CA ALA A 46 -4.54 -9.91 -9.58
C ALA A 46 -3.52 -10.54 -8.61
N GLY A 47 -3.34 -9.94 -7.44
CA GLY A 47 -2.47 -10.42 -6.36
C GLY A 47 -2.88 -11.79 -5.80
N LEU A 48 -4.17 -12.12 -5.83
CA LEU A 48 -4.67 -13.44 -5.41
C LEU A 48 -4.11 -14.57 -6.28
N TRP A 49 -3.94 -14.32 -7.58
CA TRP A 49 -3.48 -15.32 -8.54
C TRP A 49 -1.96 -15.36 -8.72
N TRP A 50 -1.23 -14.35 -8.23
CA TRP A 50 0.22 -14.28 -8.38
C TRP A 50 0.97 -15.17 -7.37
N LYS A 51 1.07 -16.47 -7.68
CA LYS A 51 1.66 -17.49 -6.80
C LYS A 51 3.14 -17.30 -6.45
N LYS A 52 3.92 -16.65 -7.33
CA LYS A 52 5.37 -16.48 -7.18
C LYS A 52 5.78 -15.29 -6.31
N MET A 53 4.85 -14.42 -5.92
CA MET A 53 5.19 -13.24 -5.15
C MET A 53 5.37 -13.59 -3.67
N ASN A 54 6.58 -13.36 -3.16
CA ASN A 54 6.88 -13.45 -1.73
C ASN A 54 6.49 -12.12 -1.03
N PRO A 55 6.37 -12.10 0.32
CA PRO A 55 5.99 -10.89 1.04
C PRO A 55 6.89 -9.69 0.79
N ALA A 56 8.21 -9.89 0.81
CA ALA A 56 9.17 -8.81 0.62
C ALA A 56 9.03 -8.15 -0.76
N THR A 57 8.89 -8.95 -1.82
CA THR A 57 8.68 -8.47 -3.18
C THR A 57 7.38 -7.68 -3.29
N GLY A 58 6.29 -8.13 -2.67
CA GLY A 58 5.02 -7.39 -2.68
C GLY A 58 5.14 -6.01 -2.04
N VAL A 59 5.81 -5.93 -0.89
CA VAL A 59 6.03 -4.67 -0.16
C VAL A 59 6.92 -3.73 -0.96
N VAL A 60 8.06 -4.22 -1.44
CA VAL A 60 9.02 -3.43 -2.23
C VAL A 60 8.37 -2.94 -3.51
N LEU A 61 7.61 -3.78 -4.21
CA LEU A 61 6.91 -3.40 -5.44
C LEU A 61 5.90 -2.28 -5.18
N GLY A 62 5.13 -2.35 -4.09
CA GLY A 62 4.20 -1.28 -3.72
C GLY A 62 4.92 0.02 -3.38
N GLY A 63 6.01 -0.05 -2.60
CA GLY A 63 6.79 1.13 -2.25
C GLY A 63 7.43 1.78 -3.49
N LEU A 64 8.06 0.99 -4.35
CA LEU A 64 8.66 1.47 -5.60
C LEU A 64 7.61 2.06 -6.54
N SER A 65 6.44 1.43 -6.63
CA SER A 65 5.33 1.95 -7.43
C SER A 65 4.83 3.30 -6.91
N TYR A 66 4.82 3.50 -5.59
CA TYR A 66 4.50 4.80 -5.00
C TYR A 66 5.52 5.86 -5.36
N TYR A 67 6.82 5.58 -5.20
CA TYR A 67 7.86 6.55 -5.54
C TYR A 67 7.96 6.83 -7.04
N ALA A 68 7.68 5.83 -7.89
CA ALA A 68 7.59 6.04 -9.33
C ALA A 68 6.47 7.04 -9.66
N VAL A 69 5.31 6.92 -9.02
CA VAL A 69 4.21 7.90 -9.18
C VAL A 69 4.56 9.26 -8.57
N LEU A 70 5.25 9.30 -7.43
CA LEU A 70 5.76 10.54 -6.84
C LEU A 70 6.68 11.28 -7.81
N LEU A 71 7.65 10.60 -8.41
CA LEU A 71 8.53 11.19 -9.42
C LEU A 71 7.73 11.63 -10.65
N LEU A 72 6.81 10.79 -11.11
CA LEU A 72 5.97 11.09 -12.26
C LEU A 72 5.18 12.40 -12.07
N VAL A 73 4.52 12.60 -10.92
CA VAL A 73 3.76 13.84 -10.67
C VAL A 73 4.65 15.06 -10.43
N VAL A 74 5.90 14.87 -9.99
CA VAL A 74 6.88 15.96 -9.85
C VAL A 74 7.36 16.46 -11.22
N PHE A 75 7.59 15.55 -12.18
CA PHE A 75 8.12 15.91 -13.50
C PHE A 75 7.03 16.19 -14.54
N LEU A 76 5.85 15.58 -14.43
CA LEU A 76 4.74 15.70 -15.37
C LEU A 76 3.41 15.98 -14.62
N PRO A 77 3.29 17.11 -13.89
CA PRO A 77 2.06 17.47 -13.20
C PRO A 77 0.94 17.82 -14.20
N PHE A 78 -0.31 17.57 -13.82
CA PHE A 78 -1.54 17.90 -14.58
C PHE A 78 -1.69 17.28 -15.98
N GLU A 79 -0.84 16.34 -16.36
CA GLU A 79 -0.94 15.61 -17.63
C GLU A 79 -1.96 14.47 -17.56
N THR A 80 -2.75 14.28 -18.62
CA THR A 80 -3.73 13.19 -18.71
C THR A 80 -3.07 11.82 -18.62
N LEU A 81 -1.87 11.68 -19.21
CA LEU A 81 -1.08 10.44 -19.15
C LEU A 81 -0.63 10.13 -17.72
N THR A 82 -0.33 11.15 -16.91
CA THR A 82 0.11 10.99 -15.52
C THR A 82 -0.95 10.28 -14.70
N LEU A 83 -2.23 10.59 -14.92
CA LEU A 83 -3.34 9.93 -14.25
C LEU A 83 -3.41 8.43 -14.60
N GLY A 84 -3.31 8.08 -15.88
CA GLY A 84 -3.34 6.69 -16.34
C GLY A 84 -2.14 5.87 -15.83
N LEU A 85 -0.93 6.44 -15.87
CA LEU A 85 0.27 5.79 -15.34
C LEU A 85 0.22 5.68 -13.81
N SER A 86 -0.39 6.66 -13.12
CA SER A 86 -0.60 6.58 -11.67
C SER A 86 -1.53 5.43 -11.29
N ALA A 87 -2.56 5.15 -12.09
CA ALA A 87 -3.42 3.98 -11.90
C ALA A 87 -2.62 2.68 -11.94
N LEU A 88 -1.63 2.55 -12.82
CA LEU A 88 -0.75 1.37 -12.86
C LEU A 88 0.08 1.25 -11.57
N GLY A 89 0.62 2.37 -11.07
CA GLY A 89 1.37 2.37 -9.80
C GLY A 89 0.50 1.96 -8.60
N VAL A 90 -0.73 2.49 -8.53
CA VAL A 90 -1.71 2.09 -7.51
C VAL A 90 -2.08 0.61 -7.63
N MET A 91 -2.30 0.13 -8.86
CA MET A 91 -2.60 -1.28 -9.14
C MET A 91 -1.45 -2.19 -8.70
N PHE A 92 -0.21 -1.86 -9.02
CA PHE A 92 0.95 -2.65 -8.58
C PHE A 92 1.13 -2.64 -7.07
N SER A 93 0.80 -1.54 -6.40
CA SER A 93 0.74 -1.48 -4.93
C SER A 93 -0.36 -2.38 -4.35
N GLY A 94 -1.52 -2.43 -5.01
CA GLY A 94 -2.64 -3.29 -4.63
C GLY A 94 -2.35 -4.79 -4.76
N LEU A 95 -1.37 -5.21 -5.57
CA LEU A 95 -0.99 -6.63 -5.67
C LEU A 95 -0.66 -7.24 -4.31
N TRP A 96 0.03 -6.49 -3.45
CA TRP A 96 0.38 -6.98 -2.11
C TRP A 96 -0.86 -7.21 -1.25
N ALA A 97 -1.89 -6.38 -1.35
CA ALA A 97 -3.13 -6.54 -0.60
C ALA A 97 -3.82 -7.87 -0.92
N GLY A 98 -3.93 -8.24 -2.19
CA GLY A 98 -4.43 -9.56 -2.58
C GLY A 98 -3.57 -10.70 -2.07
N ARG A 99 -2.27 -10.62 -2.35
CA ARG A 99 -1.33 -11.70 -2.02
C ARG A 99 -1.21 -11.93 -0.51
N PHE A 100 -1.31 -10.88 0.28
CA PHE A 100 -1.26 -10.92 1.74
C PHE A 100 -2.26 -11.93 2.32
N PHE A 101 -3.51 -11.92 1.86
CA PHE A 101 -4.53 -12.86 2.34
C PHE A 101 -4.15 -14.30 2.01
N VAL A 102 -3.70 -14.59 0.79
CA VAL A 102 -3.29 -15.94 0.38
C VAL A 102 -2.13 -16.46 1.24
N VAL A 103 -1.16 -15.60 1.56
CA VAL A 103 0.04 -15.99 2.32
C VAL A 103 -0.25 -16.17 3.81
N TYR A 104 -1.03 -15.29 4.42
CA TYR A 104 -1.20 -15.24 5.87
C TYR A 104 -2.47 -15.92 6.38
N LEU A 105 -3.51 -16.12 5.56
CA LEU A 105 -4.75 -16.78 5.99
C LEU A 105 -4.52 -18.15 6.66
N PRO A 106 -3.66 -19.05 6.13
CA PRO A 106 -3.42 -20.34 6.77
C PRO A 106 -2.82 -20.25 8.18
N ARG A 107 -2.17 -19.12 8.52
CA ARG A 107 -1.50 -18.93 9.82
C ARG A 107 -2.41 -18.41 10.92
N PHE A 108 -3.56 -17.83 10.57
CA PHE A 108 -4.48 -17.20 11.52
C PHE A 108 -5.69 -18.08 11.88
N GLY A 109 -5.83 -19.25 11.23
CA GLY A 109 -6.93 -20.19 11.50
C GLY A 109 -8.30 -19.70 11.08
N GLY A 110 -8.39 -18.57 10.36
CA GLY A 110 -9.65 -17.99 9.90
C GLY A 110 -9.45 -16.58 9.32
N ALA A 111 -10.36 -16.20 8.42
CA ALA A 111 -10.35 -14.87 7.79
C ALA A 111 -10.64 -13.78 8.82
N ASP A 112 -11.58 -14.00 9.73
CA ASP A 112 -12.04 -13.00 10.71
C ASP A 112 -10.90 -12.47 11.57
N ARG A 113 -10.02 -13.36 12.05
CA ARG A 113 -8.86 -12.96 12.88
C ARG A 113 -7.83 -12.18 12.07
N LEU A 114 -7.59 -12.58 10.83
CA LEU A 114 -6.66 -11.87 9.95
C LEU A 114 -7.17 -10.46 9.64
N PHE A 115 -8.43 -10.36 9.21
CA PHE A 115 -9.11 -9.09 8.95
C PHE A 115 -9.20 -8.23 10.20
N PHE A 116 -9.44 -8.79 11.37
CA PHE A 116 -9.48 -8.02 12.61
C PHE A 116 -8.17 -7.25 12.84
N HIS A 117 -7.02 -7.93 12.75
CA HIS A 117 -5.74 -7.25 12.97
C HIS A 117 -5.38 -6.27 11.84
N GLU A 118 -5.64 -6.66 10.60
CA GLU A 118 -5.37 -5.81 9.44
C GLU A 118 -6.26 -4.55 9.44
N ASN A 119 -7.57 -4.68 9.66
CA ASN A 119 -8.49 -3.54 9.75
C ASN A 119 -8.15 -2.59 10.90
N ASN A 120 -7.75 -3.10 12.07
CA ASN A 120 -7.31 -2.24 13.17
C ASN A 120 -6.04 -1.44 12.79
N GLY A 121 -5.10 -2.08 12.09
CA GLY A 121 -3.92 -1.42 11.54
C GLY A 121 -4.30 -0.35 10.51
N PHE A 122 -5.24 -0.67 9.62
CA PHE A 122 -5.75 0.24 8.59
C PHE A 122 -6.41 1.47 9.22
N LEU A 123 -7.33 1.28 10.18
CA LEU A 123 -7.99 2.37 10.90
C LEU A 123 -6.99 3.28 11.62
N LEU A 124 -6.01 2.70 12.33
CA LEU A 124 -4.94 3.50 12.92
C LEU A 124 -4.16 4.25 11.85
N GLY A 125 -3.91 3.63 10.69
CA GLY A 125 -3.22 4.25 9.57
C GLY A 125 -3.93 5.47 9.02
N ILE A 126 -5.26 5.46 8.96
CA ILE A 126 -6.04 6.64 8.59
C ILE A 126 -5.76 7.79 9.58
N VAL A 127 -5.82 7.51 10.88
CA VAL A 127 -5.56 8.52 11.92
C VAL A 127 -4.12 9.04 11.84
N VAL A 128 -3.14 8.13 11.74
CA VAL A 128 -1.72 8.47 11.62
C VAL A 128 -1.47 9.27 10.34
N PHE A 129 -2.14 8.95 9.23
CA PHE A 129 -2.04 9.70 7.99
C PHE A 129 -2.47 11.14 8.19
N PHE A 130 -3.69 11.38 8.67
CA PHE A 130 -4.21 12.74 8.78
C PHE A 130 -3.42 13.56 9.80
N VAL A 131 -3.15 13.02 10.99
CA VAL A 131 -2.35 13.70 12.00
C VAL A 131 -0.93 13.98 11.47
N GLY A 132 -0.28 12.98 10.90
CA GLY A 132 1.07 13.09 10.38
C GLY A 132 1.18 14.06 9.21
N PHE A 133 0.23 14.02 8.27
CA PHE A 133 0.19 14.95 7.16
C PHE A 133 -0.11 16.38 7.62
N THR A 134 -0.98 16.60 8.60
CA THR A 134 -1.23 17.94 9.16
C THR A 134 0.01 18.53 9.83
N ILE A 135 0.82 17.71 10.51
CA ILE A 135 2.02 18.18 11.22
C ILE A 135 3.22 18.34 10.28
N PHE A 136 3.48 17.38 9.40
CA PHE A 136 4.71 17.29 8.60
C PHE A 136 4.51 17.58 7.10
N GLY A 137 3.27 17.73 6.63
CA GLY A 137 2.92 18.08 5.26
C GLY A 137 3.54 17.13 4.22
N LYS A 138 4.19 17.70 3.21
CA LYS A 138 4.81 16.95 2.10
C LYS A 138 5.90 15.97 2.56
N HIS A 139 6.61 16.29 3.65
CA HIS A 139 7.63 15.37 4.19
C HIS A 139 7.01 14.05 4.67
N PHE A 140 5.78 14.09 5.18
CA PHE A 140 5.05 12.89 5.55
C PHE A 140 4.78 11.98 4.34
N LEU A 141 4.33 12.58 3.23
CA LEU A 141 4.06 11.85 1.99
C LEU A 141 5.32 11.14 1.47
N PHE A 142 6.49 11.77 1.60
CA PHE A 142 7.74 11.16 1.20
C PHE A 142 8.22 10.09 2.18
N LEU A 143 8.19 10.33 3.50
CA LEU A 143 8.86 9.45 4.47
C LEU A 143 7.98 8.27 4.91
N ALA A 144 6.68 8.48 5.10
CA ALA A 144 5.82 7.48 5.74
C ALA A 144 5.72 6.16 4.96
N PRO A 145 5.58 6.16 3.62
CA PRO A 145 5.61 4.93 2.83
C PRO A 145 6.93 4.16 2.94
N ALA A 146 8.09 4.85 2.94
CA ALA A 146 9.39 4.18 3.13
C ALA A 146 9.53 3.57 4.51
N VAL A 147 9.23 4.34 5.57
CA VAL A 147 9.35 3.87 6.95
C VAL A 147 8.49 2.63 7.17
N LEU A 148 7.23 2.65 6.71
CA LEU A 148 6.34 1.51 6.86
C LEU A 148 6.75 0.31 5.99
N ALA A 149 7.23 0.52 4.77
CA ALA A 149 7.79 -0.54 3.96
C ALA A 149 8.98 -1.21 4.67
N CYS A 150 9.92 -0.42 5.23
CA CYS A 150 11.05 -0.94 6.00
C CYS A 150 10.61 -1.72 7.24
N LEU A 151 9.70 -1.17 8.04
CA LEU A 151 9.15 -1.86 9.21
C LEU A 151 8.48 -3.18 8.84
N LEU A 152 7.76 -3.21 7.71
CA LEU A 152 7.10 -4.42 7.26
C LEU A 152 8.09 -5.45 6.73
N LEU A 153 9.12 -5.03 6.00
CA LEU A 153 10.19 -5.93 5.55
C LEU A 153 10.89 -6.59 6.74
N ILE A 154 11.24 -5.82 7.76
CA ILE A 154 11.79 -6.32 9.02
C ILE A 154 10.81 -7.32 9.66
N GLY A 155 9.53 -6.96 9.79
CA GLY A 155 8.51 -7.83 10.37
C GLY A 155 8.29 -9.13 9.58
N THR A 156 8.38 -9.09 8.25
CA THR A 156 8.25 -10.27 7.40
C THR A 156 9.45 -11.20 7.52
N ALA A 157 10.67 -10.66 7.62
CA ALA A 157 11.89 -11.44 7.79
C ALA A 157 11.88 -12.27 9.09
N PHE A 158 11.35 -11.70 10.18
CA PHE A 158 11.19 -12.41 11.46
C PHE A 158 10.03 -13.43 11.46
N SER A 159 9.09 -13.33 10.52
CA SER A 159 7.87 -14.14 10.49
C SER A 159 7.96 -15.34 9.54
N THR A 160 8.97 -15.42 8.69
CA THR A 160 9.24 -16.60 7.85
C THR A 160 9.93 -17.68 8.67
N PRO A 161 9.34 -18.88 8.85
CA PRO A 161 10.09 -20.01 9.36
C PRO A 161 11.25 -20.27 8.39
N ARG A 162 12.47 -20.40 8.90
CA ARG A 162 13.57 -20.98 8.13
C ARG A 162 13.10 -22.37 7.70
N THR A 163 12.76 -22.54 6.43
CA THR A 163 12.72 -23.85 5.82
C THR A 163 14.16 -24.36 5.87
N THR A 164 14.46 -25.18 6.86
CA THR A 164 15.66 -26.02 6.82
C THR A 164 15.55 -26.89 5.57
N PRO A 165 16.59 -26.94 4.72
CA PRO A 165 16.65 -27.90 3.62
C PRO A 165 16.61 -29.35 4.13
#